data_AF-A0A7J8SVF1-F1
#
_entry.id   AF-A0A7J8SVF1-F1
#
_cell.length_a   1.000
_cell.length_b   1.000
_cell.length_c   1.000
_cell.angle_alpha   90.00
_cell.angle_beta   90.00
_cell.angle_gamma   90.00
#
_symmetry.space_group_name_H-M   'P 1'
#
loop_
_entity.id
_entity.type
_entity.pdbx_description
1 polymer ?
#
loop_
_entity_poly.entity_id
_entity_poly.type
_entity_poly.pdbx_seq_one_letter_code
_entity_poly.pdbx_strand_id
1 'polypeptide(L)'
;MDHCESLKLLSELPPYVPYLDAHGCTSLEKVSFTDKNSYKLDPLDDDVFDWFYMLFCNCFSLNQDSIDNIEANAMLKIEYLAEKLRLTWDMSSSLVLKIAPNGSSGSRLLAFSICLVADLTRCHHHEYLTFICKYQLKTASVGGNEKFTSEWSSFINDETEWKYIGDHVLILFREDMVKKDQDYEEASFEFYIENPNSNVEGEEIEDDYIKVEKCGVHVSYMDEEPSTTPT
;
A
#
# COMPACT_ATOMS: atom_id res chain seq x y z
N MET A 1 0.97 16.74 12.05
CA MET A 1 1.95 16.90 13.17
C MET A 1 3.36 16.91 12.60
N ASP A 2 3.45 17.54 11.44
CA ASP A 2 4.58 18.05 10.70
C ASP A 2 5.47 19.00 11.51
N HIS A 3 6.73 19.12 11.08
CA HIS A 3 7.73 20.10 11.51
C HIS A 3 7.97 20.24 13.03
N CYS A 4 7.54 19.26 13.83
CA CYS A 4 7.67 19.26 15.27
C CYS A 4 9.10 18.82 15.70
N GLU A 5 10.13 19.62 15.41
CA GLU A 5 11.55 19.32 15.66
C GLU A 5 11.89 18.86 17.10
N SER A 6 11.08 19.26 18.10
CA SER A 6 11.26 18.89 19.51
C SER A 6 10.48 17.64 19.95
N LEU A 7 9.66 17.07 19.08
CA LEU A 7 8.88 15.86 19.35
C LEU A 7 9.80 14.63 19.33
N LYS A 8 9.80 13.86 20.42
CA LYS A 8 10.61 12.63 20.57
C LYS A 8 9.81 11.33 20.58
N LEU A 9 8.50 11.42 20.82
CA LEU A 9 7.65 10.27 21.12
C LEU A 9 6.24 10.45 20.55
N LEU A 10 5.77 9.47 19.79
CA LEU A 10 4.37 9.24 19.47
C LEU A 10 3.98 7.84 19.96
N SER A 11 3.49 7.74 21.20
CA SER A 11 3.13 6.48 21.85
C SER A 11 1.62 6.29 21.94
N GLU A 12 1.19 5.03 21.96
CA GLU A 12 -0.20 4.61 22.18
C GLU A 12 -1.17 5.17 21.12
N LEU A 13 -0.66 5.34 19.89
CA LEU A 13 -1.50 5.71 18.74
C LEU A 13 -2.56 4.61 18.49
N PRO A 14 -3.79 4.96 18.11
CA PRO A 14 -4.73 3.97 17.58
C PRO A 14 -4.15 3.32 16.31
N PRO A 15 -4.36 2.01 16.08
CA PRO A 15 -4.17 1.44 14.76
C PRO A 15 -5.17 2.05 13.77
N TYR A 16 -4.91 1.89 12.47
CA TYR A 16 -5.81 2.35 11.39
C TYR A 16 -6.08 3.87 11.32
N VAL A 17 -5.31 4.73 12.00
CA VAL A 17 -5.42 6.20 11.88
C VAL A 17 -5.40 6.62 10.40
N PRO A 18 -6.46 7.25 9.85
CA PRO A 18 -6.57 7.49 8.40
C PRO A 18 -5.51 8.44 7.83
N TYR A 19 -5.08 9.43 8.62
CA TYR A 19 -4.04 10.39 8.25
C TYR A 19 -3.11 10.62 9.44
N LEU A 20 -1.86 10.16 9.34
CA LEU A 20 -0.81 10.41 10.31
C LEU A 20 0.41 11.02 9.62
N ASP A 21 0.50 12.34 9.66
CA ASP A 21 1.63 13.07 9.13
C ASP A 21 2.53 13.61 10.26
N ALA A 22 3.79 13.22 10.19
CA ALA A 22 4.88 13.62 11.08
C ALA A 22 6.14 14.05 10.31
N HIS A 23 6.04 14.47 9.04
CA HIS A 23 7.22 14.87 8.26
C HIS A 23 8.01 15.99 8.94
N GLY A 24 9.34 15.99 8.78
CA GLY A 24 10.21 17.01 9.39
C GLY A 24 10.37 16.91 10.91
N CYS A 25 9.79 15.89 11.58
CA CYS A 25 10.01 15.63 13.01
C CYS A 25 11.40 15.02 13.27
N THR A 26 12.46 15.80 13.06
CA THR A 26 13.86 15.35 13.06
C THR A 26 14.29 14.66 14.35
N SER A 27 13.76 15.05 15.52
CA SER A 27 14.04 14.41 16.83
C SER A 27 13.13 13.23 17.18
N LEU A 28 12.22 12.78 16.29
CA LEU A 28 11.26 11.71 16.59
C LEU A 28 11.98 10.37 16.74
N GLU A 29 12.32 10.03 17.98
CA GLU A 29 13.04 8.80 18.32
C GLU A 29 12.11 7.58 18.30
N LYS A 30 10.90 7.71 18.86
CA LYS A 30 10.01 6.57 19.11
C LYS A 30 8.57 6.75 18.61
N VAL A 31 8.06 5.75 17.90
CA VAL A 31 6.66 5.59 17.48
C VAL A 31 6.15 4.22 17.95
N SER A 32 4.94 4.17 18.52
CA SER A 32 4.26 2.91 18.83
C SER A 32 2.74 3.02 18.81
N PHE A 33 2.10 1.98 18.28
CA PHE A 33 0.64 1.83 18.22
C PHE A 33 0.10 1.02 19.41
N THR A 34 -1.21 1.03 19.58
CA THR A 34 -1.95 0.16 20.52
C THR A 34 -2.25 -1.20 19.90
N ASP A 35 -2.63 -2.17 20.73
CA ASP A 35 -2.87 -3.56 20.31
C ASP A 35 -4.03 -3.65 19.28
N LYS A 36 -3.84 -4.44 18.21
CA LYS A 36 -4.90 -4.81 17.24
C LYS A 36 -6.15 -5.32 17.96
N ASN A 37 -6.00 -6.02 19.08
CA ASN A 37 -7.10 -6.57 19.87
C ASN A 37 -7.99 -5.52 20.54
N SER A 38 -7.54 -4.28 20.77
CA SER A 38 -8.40 -3.22 21.30
C SER A 38 -9.22 -2.49 20.21
N TYR A 39 -8.94 -2.76 18.93
CA TYR A 39 -9.61 -2.10 17.79
C TYR A 39 -10.07 -3.13 16.75
N LYS A 40 -11.15 -3.84 17.07
CA LYS A 40 -11.89 -4.61 16.07
C LYS A 40 -12.78 -3.68 15.26
N LEU A 41 -12.28 -3.26 14.10
CA LEU A 41 -13.12 -2.71 13.03
C LEU A 41 -13.94 -3.85 12.41
N ASP A 42 -15.21 -3.60 12.11
CA ASP A 42 -15.99 -4.48 11.25
C ASP A 42 -15.62 -4.15 9.78
N PRO A 43 -15.24 -5.12 8.94
CA PRO A 43 -15.02 -4.88 7.51
C PRO A 43 -16.28 -4.44 6.75
N LEU A 44 -17.47 -4.68 7.31
CA LEU A 44 -18.76 -4.29 6.73
C LEU A 44 -19.27 -2.92 7.23
N ASP A 45 -18.46 -2.18 7.98
CA ASP A 45 -18.80 -0.83 8.45
C ASP A 45 -18.44 0.22 7.38
N ASP A 46 -19.47 0.77 6.74
CA ASP A 46 -19.35 1.83 5.72
C ASP A 46 -18.85 3.17 6.30
N ASP A 47 -18.93 3.40 7.62
CA ASP A 47 -18.38 4.60 8.26
C ASP A 47 -16.84 4.53 8.43
N VAL A 48 -16.21 3.39 8.13
CA VAL A 48 -14.74 3.22 8.21
C VAL A 48 -14.07 3.69 6.91
N PHE A 49 -13.23 4.74 7.04
CA PHE A 49 -12.41 5.26 5.95
C PHE A 49 -11.50 4.21 5.30
N ASP A 50 -11.65 4.01 3.99
CA ASP A 50 -10.82 3.10 3.21
C ASP A 50 -9.45 3.69 2.84
N TRP A 51 -9.36 5.01 2.71
CA TRP A 51 -8.09 5.71 2.54
C TRP A 51 -7.27 5.71 3.84
N PHE A 52 -5.95 5.55 3.69
CA PHE A 52 -4.99 5.46 4.79
C PHE A 52 -3.65 6.01 4.35
N TYR A 53 -3.10 6.94 5.13
CA TYR A 53 -1.85 7.63 4.83
C TYR A 53 -1.03 7.83 6.10
N MET A 54 0.24 7.41 6.05
CA MET A 54 1.22 7.67 7.10
C MET A 54 2.50 8.24 6.48
N LEU A 55 2.97 9.38 6.99
CA LEU A 55 4.19 10.04 6.51
C LEU A 55 5.16 10.31 7.65
N PHE A 56 6.34 9.71 7.56
CA PHE A 56 7.47 9.88 8.50
C PHE A 56 8.73 10.38 7.77
N CYS A 57 8.55 11.26 6.79
CA CYS A 57 9.65 11.79 5.99
C CYS A 57 10.62 12.63 6.86
N ASN A 58 11.92 12.54 6.58
CA ASN A 58 12.99 13.25 7.31
C ASN A 58 13.00 13.01 8.84
N CYS A 59 12.38 11.94 9.33
CA CYS A 59 12.36 11.56 10.75
C CYS A 59 13.64 10.78 11.15
N PHE A 60 14.81 11.39 10.94
CA PHE A 60 16.13 10.72 11.00
C PHE A 60 16.50 10.08 12.35
N SER A 61 15.78 10.40 13.44
CA SER A 61 16.03 9.83 14.77
C SER A 61 15.27 8.52 15.04
N LEU A 62 14.38 8.07 14.15
CA LEU A 62 13.55 6.88 14.37
C LEU A 62 14.40 5.63 14.64
N ASN A 63 14.15 4.96 15.77
CA ASN A 63 14.77 3.68 16.09
C ASN A 63 14.09 2.51 15.36
N GLN A 64 14.79 1.37 15.26
CA GLN A 64 14.31 0.19 14.54
C GLN A 64 12.96 -0.30 15.07
N ASP A 65 12.78 -0.43 16.39
CA ASP A 65 11.51 -0.81 17.02
C ASP A 65 10.32 0.04 16.52
N SER A 66 10.58 1.31 16.18
CA SER A 66 9.56 2.25 15.70
C SER A 66 9.28 2.10 14.21
N ILE A 67 10.31 1.79 13.41
CA ILE A 67 10.15 1.44 11.99
C ILE A 67 9.34 0.13 11.89
N ASP A 68 9.69 -0.87 12.69
CA ASP A 68 8.99 -2.16 12.77
C ASP A 68 7.52 -1.97 13.20
N ASN A 69 7.24 -1.07 14.15
CA ASN A 69 5.87 -0.70 14.55
C ASN A 69 5.07 -0.02 13.42
N ILE A 70 5.72 0.83 12.61
CA ILE A 70 5.10 1.53 11.48
C ILE A 70 4.78 0.54 10.35
N GLU A 71 5.72 -0.36 10.01
CA GLU A 71 5.51 -1.43 9.04
C GLU A 71 4.37 -2.36 9.49
N ALA A 72 4.40 -2.80 10.75
CA ALA A 72 3.35 -3.66 11.31
C ALA A 72 1.95 -3.00 11.25
N ASN A 73 1.82 -1.71 11.57
CA ASN A 73 0.55 -0.98 11.46
C ASN A 73 0.09 -0.80 10.00
N ALA A 74 1.02 -0.58 9.06
CA ALA A 74 0.70 -0.49 7.64
C ALA A 74 0.17 -1.83 7.11
N MET A 75 0.88 -2.94 7.35
CA MET A 75 0.46 -4.28 6.96
C MET A 75 -0.89 -4.67 7.59
N LEU A 76 -1.12 -4.27 8.85
CA LEU A 76 -2.36 -4.47 9.59
C LEU A 76 -3.58 -3.74 8.99
N LYS A 77 -3.41 -2.57 8.35
CA LYS A 77 -4.47 -1.93 7.54
C LYS A 77 -4.64 -2.60 6.18
N ILE A 78 -3.56 -3.07 5.55
CA ILE A 78 -3.60 -3.79 4.26
C ILE A 78 -4.40 -5.10 4.40
N GLU A 79 -4.18 -5.87 5.47
CA GLU A 79 -4.98 -7.05 5.82
C GLU A 79 -6.49 -6.72 5.91
N TYR A 80 -6.84 -5.64 6.64
CA TYR A 80 -8.22 -5.20 6.82
C TYR A 80 -8.88 -4.79 5.49
N LEU A 81 -8.20 -4.01 4.65
CA LEU A 81 -8.73 -3.58 3.36
C LEU A 81 -8.93 -4.77 2.41
N ALA A 82 -7.98 -5.71 2.38
CA ALA A 82 -8.12 -6.92 1.59
C ALA A 82 -9.31 -7.79 2.06
N GLU A 83 -9.58 -7.85 3.38
CA GLU A 83 -10.76 -8.56 3.91
C GLU A 83 -12.09 -7.84 3.62
N LYS A 84 -12.13 -6.50 3.72
CA LYS A 84 -13.29 -5.70 3.28
C LYS A 84 -13.60 -5.92 1.80
N LEU A 85 -12.59 -5.96 0.94
CA LEU A 85 -12.74 -6.27 -0.49
C LEU A 85 -13.23 -7.70 -0.75
N ARG A 86 -12.72 -8.69 -0.01
CA ARG A 86 -13.22 -10.08 -0.07
C ARG A 86 -14.72 -10.17 0.22
N LEU A 87 -15.17 -9.51 1.29
CA LEU A 87 -16.56 -9.56 1.74
C LEU A 87 -17.50 -8.75 0.82
N THR A 88 -17.08 -7.57 0.35
CA THR A 88 -17.88 -6.77 -0.57
C THR A 88 -18.00 -7.39 -1.98
N TRP A 89 -17.01 -8.17 -2.43
CA TRP A 89 -17.15 -8.99 -3.65
C TRP A 89 -18.16 -10.12 -3.49
N ASP A 90 -18.21 -10.82 -2.35
CA ASP A 90 -19.24 -11.86 -2.10
C ASP A 90 -20.66 -11.25 -2.03
N MET A 91 -20.78 -10.01 -1.54
CA MET A 91 -22.03 -9.23 -1.59
C MET A 91 -22.41 -8.72 -2.99
N SER A 92 -21.52 -8.80 -4.00
CA SER A 92 -21.78 -8.31 -5.37
C SER A 92 -22.62 -9.29 -6.21
N SER A 93 -23.91 -9.38 -5.85
CA SER A 93 -24.83 -10.44 -6.27
C SER A 93 -24.92 -10.71 -7.78
N SER A 94 -24.58 -11.94 -8.20
CA SER A 94 -24.87 -12.49 -9.55
C SER A 94 -25.03 -14.02 -9.54
N LEU A 95 -25.87 -14.56 -10.45
CA LEU A 95 -26.37 -15.94 -10.44
C LEU A 95 -26.29 -16.54 -11.87
N VAL A 96 -26.08 -17.84 -12.13
CA VAL A 96 -26.21 -19.09 -11.34
C VAL A 96 -24.93 -19.96 -11.57
N LEU A 97 -24.78 -21.29 -11.39
CA LEU A 97 -25.65 -22.49 -11.27
C LEU A 97 -24.85 -23.64 -10.58
N LYS A 98 -25.53 -24.68 -10.06
CA LYS A 98 -24.86 -25.96 -9.72
C LYS A 98 -24.37 -26.68 -10.98
N ILE A 99 -23.06 -26.96 -11.02
CA ILE A 99 -22.41 -27.85 -12.01
C ILE A 99 -21.88 -29.07 -11.24
N ALA A 100 -21.77 -30.23 -11.90
CA ALA A 100 -21.18 -31.43 -11.29
C ALA A 100 -19.68 -31.24 -10.98
N PRO A 101 -19.16 -31.85 -9.89
CA PRO A 101 -17.85 -31.50 -9.36
C PRO A 101 -16.69 -32.03 -10.20
N ASN A 102 -15.59 -31.27 -10.24
CA ASN A 102 -14.31 -31.71 -10.77
C ASN A 102 -13.16 -31.28 -9.84
N GLY A 103 -12.37 -32.25 -9.37
CA GLY A 103 -11.07 -32.02 -8.73
C GLY A 103 -11.10 -31.15 -7.48
N SER A 104 -10.65 -29.91 -7.63
CA SER A 104 -10.44 -28.92 -6.57
C SER A 104 -10.32 -27.54 -7.21
N SER A 105 -11.24 -26.62 -6.90
CA SER A 105 -11.14 -25.21 -7.27
C SER A 105 -11.98 -24.41 -6.28
N GLY A 106 -11.36 -24.04 -5.16
CA GLY A 106 -11.88 -22.97 -4.31
C GLY A 106 -11.26 -21.67 -4.82
N SER A 107 -12.08 -20.68 -5.17
CA SER A 107 -11.55 -19.45 -5.74
C SER A 107 -10.98 -18.53 -4.66
N ARG A 108 -9.72 -18.76 -4.32
CA ARG A 108 -8.97 -17.84 -3.48
C ARG A 108 -8.72 -16.51 -4.19
N LEU A 109 -8.58 -15.45 -3.42
CA LEU A 109 -8.10 -14.15 -3.86
C LEU A 109 -6.60 -14.02 -3.58
N LEU A 110 -5.90 -13.30 -4.46
CA LEU A 110 -4.53 -12.84 -4.30
C LEU A 110 -4.58 -11.33 -4.04
N ALA A 111 -4.07 -10.88 -2.90
CA ALA A 111 -3.88 -9.46 -2.62
C ALA A 111 -2.38 -9.15 -2.63
N PHE A 112 -1.95 -8.32 -3.57
CA PHE A 112 -0.54 -7.91 -3.70
C PHE A 112 -0.31 -6.58 -2.96
N SER A 113 0.72 -6.54 -2.11
CA SER A 113 1.23 -5.31 -1.50
C SER A 113 2.71 -5.14 -1.81
N ILE A 114 3.17 -3.89 -1.94
CA ILE A 114 4.49 -3.54 -2.47
C ILE A 114 5.29 -2.82 -1.38
N CYS A 115 6.58 -3.14 -1.28
CA CYS A 115 7.56 -2.33 -0.57
C CYS A 115 8.62 -1.84 -1.58
N LEU A 116 8.84 -0.52 -1.67
CA LEU A 116 9.92 0.08 -2.47
C LEU A 116 10.93 0.81 -1.57
N VAL A 117 12.17 0.93 -2.04
CA VAL A 117 13.17 1.86 -1.50
C VAL A 117 13.75 2.67 -2.66
N ALA A 118 13.78 4.00 -2.53
CA ALA A 118 14.32 4.91 -3.54
C ALA A 118 14.93 6.16 -2.87
N ASP A 119 15.98 6.72 -3.48
CA ASP A 119 16.53 8.03 -3.10
C ASP A 119 15.63 9.15 -3.65
N LEU A 120 14.78 9.72 -2.79
CA LEU A 120 13.83 10.76 -3.19
C LEU A 120 14.47 12.17 -3.20
N THR A 121 15.77 12.33 -2.91
CA THR A 121 16.46 13.64 -2.90
C THR A 121 16.40 14.36 -4.26
N ARG A 122 16.17 13.62 -5.35
CA ARG A 122 16.00 14.15 -6.72
C ARG A 122 14.58 14.63 -7.06
N CYS A 123 13.60 14.43 -6.18
CA CYS A 123 12.22 14.84 -6.42
C CYS A 123 12.14 16.37 -6.56
N HIS A 124 11.59 16.85 -7.68
CA HIS A 124 11.44 18.29 -7.95
C HIS A 124 10.23 18.92 -7.26
N HIS A 125 9.16 18.16 -7.02
CA HIS A 125 7.91 18.65 -6.39
C HIS A 125 7.51 17.75 -5.23
N HIS A 126 7.84 18.18 -4.01
CA HIS A 126 7.54 17.43 -2.78
C HIS A 126 6.04 17.23 -2.55
N GLU A 127 5.20 18.16 -3.03
CA GLU A 127 3.74 18.15 -2.94
C GLU A 127 3.11 16.92 -3.63
N TYR A 128 3.70 16.40 -4.72
CA TYR A 128 3.11 15.37 -5.56
C TYR A 128 4.14 14.31 -5.98
N LEU A 129 3.95 13.06 -5.54
CA LEU A 129 4.66 11.90 -6.08
C LEU A 129 3.66 10.89 -6.66
N THR A 130 3.85 10.52 -7.93
CA THR A 130 3.14 9.40 -8.56
C THR A 130 4.01 8.14 -8.50
N PHE A 131 3.42 7.05 -8.03
CA PHE A 131 4.00 5.70 -8.06
C PHE A 131 3.18 4.85 -9.03
N ILE A 132 3.84 4.15 -9.95
CA ILE A 132 3.18 3.29 -10.94
C ILE A 132 3.78 1.89 -10.85
N CYS A 133 2.94 0.90 -10.60
CA CYS A 133 3.26 -0.51 -10.68
C CYS A 133 2.57 -1.12 -11.90
N LYS A 134 3.33 -1.41 -12.95
CA LYS A 134 2.86 -2.25 -14.06
C LYS A 134 3.15 -3.70 -13.68
N TYR A 135 2.18 -4.60 -13.80
CA TYR A 135 2.40 -5.99 -13.45
C TYR A 135 1.67 -6.95 -14.37
N GLN A 136 2.18 -8.18 -14.42
CA GLN A 136 1.73 -9.22 -15.34
C GLN A 136 1.64 -10.54 -14.59
N LEU A 137 0.49 -11.21 -14.73
CA LEU A 137 0.21 -12.52 -14.12
C LEU A 137 0.03 -13.56 -15.23
N LYS A 138 0.61 -14.76 -15.07
CA LYS A 138 0.55 -15.84 -16.08
C LYS A 138 0.09 -17.15 -15.45
N THR A 139 -0.69 -17.93 -16.19
CA THR A 139 -1.10 -19.30 -15.82
C THR A 139 -0.34 -20.32 -16.68
N ALA A 140 -0.37 -21.60 -16.29
CA ALA A 140 0.23 -22.70 -17.06
C ALA A 140 -0.33 -22.85 -18.49
N SER A 141 -1.48 -22.24 -18.77
CA SER A 141 -2.22 -22.42 -20.02
C SER A 141 -1.64 -21.61 -21.18
N VAL A 142 -1.73 -22.15 -22.40
CA VAL A 142 -1.24 -21.49 -23.63
C VAL A 142 -2.19 -20.33 -24.02
N GLY A 143 -2.08 -19.21 -23.31
CA GLY A 143 -2.86 -18.00 -23.51
C GLY A 143 -3.15 -17.20 -22.23
N GLY A 144 -3.03 -17.81 -21.04
CA GLY A 144 -3.27 -17.15 -19.75
C GLY A 144 -2.17 -16.15 -19.40
N ASN A 145 -2.35 -14.90 -19.81
CA ASN A 145 -1.39 -13.82 -19.59
C ASN A 145 -2.12 -12.47 -19.45
N GLU A 146 -2.36 -12.03 -18.21
CA GLU A 146 -3.06 -10.78 -17.91
C GLU A 146 -2.07 -9.69 -17.52
N LYS A 147 -2.36 -8.45 -17.94
CA LYS A 147 -1.54 -7.25 -17.67
C LYS A 147 -2.36 -6.18 -16.99
N PHE A 148 -1.77 -5.56 -15.97
CA PHE A 148 -2.39 -4.58 -15.10
C PHE A 148 -1.44 -3.40 -14.88
N THR A 149 -2.03 -2.26 -14.52
CA THR A 149 -1.31 -1.09 -14.01
C THR A 149 -2.06 -0.60 -12.79
N SER A 150 -1.37 -0.47 -11.66
CA SER A 150 -1.87 0.20 -10.46
C SER A 150 -1.05 1.47 -10.25
N GLU A 151 -1.75 2.55 -9.90
CA GLU A 151 -1.18 3.88 -9.68
C GLU A 151 -1.53 4.37 -8.27
N TRP A 152 -0.62 5.12 -7.65
CA TRP A 152 -0.82 5.85 -6.40
C TRP A 152 -0.31 7.28 -6.59
N SER A 153 -1.02 8.26 -6.07
CA SER A 153 -0.54 9.64 -5.97
C SER A 153 -0.55 10.03 -4.50
N SER A 154 0.59 10.40 -3.93
CA SER A 154 0.63 11.06 -2.62
C SER A 154 0.59 12.56 -2.82
N PHE A 155 -0.43 13.22 -2.28
CA PHE A 155 -0.50 14.67 -2.15
C PHE A 155 -0.12 15.08 -0.73
N ILE A 156 0.84 15.99 -0.59
CA ILE A 156 1.25 16.58 0.69
C ILE A 156 0.98 18.07 0.61
N ASN A 157 -0.04 18.51 1.35
CA ASN A 157 -0.51 19.91 1.36
C ASN A 157 0.36 20.75 2.31
N ASP A 158 1.57 21.08 1.89
CA ASP A 158 2.44 22.04 2.57
C ASP A 158 2.70 23.29 1.70
N GLU A 159 2.84 24.44 2.35
CA GLU A 159 3.19 25.73 1.72
C GLU A 159 4.69 26.04 1.83
N THR A 160 5.50 25.16 2.44
CA THR A 160 6.96 25.37 2.62
C THR A 160 7.81 24.65 1.56
N GLU A 161 8.99 25.20 1.23
CA GLU A 161 9.97 24.59 0.31
C GLU A 161 10.76 23.41 0.93
N TRP A 162 10.05 22.44 1.53
CA TRP A 162 10.69 21.25 2.11
C TRP A 162 11.13 20.25 1.02
N LYS A 163 12.01 19.30 1.36
CA LYS A 163 12.56 18.30 0.42
C LYS A 163 12.79 16.96 1.10
N TYR A 164 12.60 15.87 0.36
CA TYR A 164 13.04 14.54 0.77
C TYR A 164 14.57 14.48 0.88
N ILE A 165 15.10 13.72 1.85
CA ILE A 165 16.55 13.55 2.04
C ILE A 165 16.90 12.06 2.17
N GLY A 166 17.51 11.50 1.12
CA GLY A 166 18.05 10.14 1.05
C GLY A 166 17.02 9.05 0.72
N ASP A 167 17.39 7.80 1.07
CA ASP A 167 16.57 6.60 0.89
C ASP A 167 15.25 6.69 1.68
N HIS A 168 14.13 6.55 0.99
CA HIS A 168 12.79 6.45 1.59
C HIS A 168 12.18 5.07 1.35
N VAL A 169 11.54 4.52 2.38
CA VAL A 169 10.78 3.26 2.31
C VAL A 169 9.31 3.58 2.05
N LEU A 170 8.72 2.91 1.07
CA LEU A 170 7.35 3.15 0.58
C LEU A 170 6.58 1.84 0.64
N ILE A 171 5.56 1.76 1.50
CA ILE A 171 4.65 0.61 1.61
C ILE A 171 3.34 0.97 0.90
N LEU A 172 3.02 0.25 -0.17
CA LEU A 172 1.93 0.58 -1.09
C LEU A 172 0.95 -0.59 -1.27
N PHE A 173 -0.34 -0.27 -1.27
CA PHE A 173 -1.44 -1.19 -1.56
C PHE A 173 -2.60 -0.43 -2.19
N ARG A 174 -3.36 -1.06 -3.08
CA ARG A 174 -4.63 -0.54 -3.61
C ARG A 174 -5.58 -1.68 -3.96
N GLU A 175 -6.87 -1.36 -4.01
CA GLU A 175 -7.95 -2.33 -4.26
C GLU A 175 -7.80 -3.07 -5.60
N ASP A 176 -7.30 -2.37 -6.63
CA ASP A 176 -7.02 -2.96 -7.93
C ASP A 176 -5.77 -3.87 -7.95
N MET A 177 -5.09 -4.04 -6.82
CA MET A 177 -4.10 -5.11 -6.57
C MET A 177 -4.69 -6.36 -5.89
N VAL A 178 -6.01 -6.42 -5.68
CA VAL A 178 -6.70 -7.68 -5.38
C VAL A 178 -7.14 -8.34 -6.70
N LYS A 179 -6.97 -9.65 -6.82
CA LYS A 179 -7.32 -10.47 -7.98
C LYS A 179 -7.93 -11.79 -7.54
N LYS A 180 -8.95 -12.28 -8.26
CA LYS A 180 -9.35 -13.70 -8.17
C LYS A 180 -8.24 -14.54 -8.79
N ASP A 181 -7.81 -15.60 -8.12
CA ASP A 181 -6.82 -16.52 -8.68
C ASP A 181 -7.43 -17.32 -9.85
N GLN A 182 -6.61 -17.60 -10.85
CA GLN A 182 -6.94 -18.36 -12.06
C GLN A 182 -5.88 -19.44 -12.32
N ASP A 183 -5.34 -20.03 -11.25
CA ASP A 183 -4.16 -20.90 -11.27
C ASP A 183 -2.93 -20.16 -11.85
N TYR A 184 -2.63 -18.97 -11.31
CA TYR A 184 -1.43 -18.21 -11.68
C TYR A 184 -0.14 -18.87 -11.14
N GLU A 185 0.83 -19.10 -12.02
CA GLU A 185 2.13 -19.71 -11.69
C GLU A 185 3.27 -18.68 -11.68
N GLU A 186 3.19 -17.62 -12.49
CA GLU A 186 4.21 -16.57 -12.55
C GLU A 186 3.58 -15.17 -12.38
N ALA A 187 4.29 -14.30 -11.65
CA ALA A 187 4.00 -12.88 -11.55
C ALA A 187 5.29 -12.07 -11.79
N SER A 188 5.20 -10.96 -12.52
CA SER A 188 6.31 -10.05 -12.78
C SER A 188 5.86 -8.59 -12.68
N PHE A 189 6.70 -7.74 -12.08
CA PHE A 189 6.36 -6.36 -11.70
C PHE A 189 7.44 -5.39 -12.21
N GLU A 190 6.99 -4.23 -12.70
CA GLU A 190 7.81 -3.11 -13.16
C GLU A 190 7.36 -1.85 -12.39
N PHE A 191 8.28 -1.25 -11.64
CA PHE A 191 8.00 -0.12 -10.76
C PHE A 191 8.58 1.18 -11.31
N TYR A 192 7.80 2.25 -11.25
CA TYR A 192 8.18 3.59 -11.66
C TYR A 192 7.75 4.57 -10.57
N ILE A 193 8.57 5.60 -10.36
CA ILE A 193 8.26 6.77 -9.53
C ILE A 193 8.40 7.97 -10.46
N GLU A 194 7.34 8.70 -10.74
CA GLU A 194 7.42 9.87 -11.61
C GLU A 194 8.12 11.04 -10.90
N ASN A 195 8.89 11.81 -11.64
CA ASN A 195 9.50 13.06 -11.16
C ASN A 195 8.80 14.23 -11.89
N PRO A 196 7.87 14.97 -11.26
CA PRO A 196 7.02 15.91 -11.99
C PRO A 196 7.79 17.04 -12.69
N ASN A 197 7.56 17.20 -14.00
CA ASN A 197 8.20 18.25 -14.82
C ASN A 197 7.42 19.58 -14.76
N SER A 198 7.58 20.35 -13.68
CA SER A 198 6.95 21.67 -13.51
C SER A 198 7.92 22.78 -13.07
N ASN A 199 9.05 22.90 -13.78
CA ASN A 199 10.02 23.98 -13.61
C ASN A 199 9.40 25.36 -13.93
N VAL A 200 9.34 26.24 -12.92
CA VAL A 200 8.91 27.65 -13.07
C VAL A 200 9.86 28.46 -13.97
N GLU A 201 11.16 28.10 -14.02
CA GLU A 201 12.20 28.86 -14.72
C GLU A 201 12.90 28.11 -15.89
N GLY A 202 12.28 27.04 -16.40
CA GLY A 202 12.59 26.53 -17.75
C GLY A 202 13.94 25.82 -17.98
N GLU A 203 14.57 25.28 -16.94
CA GLU A 203 15.66 24.31 -17.10
C GLU A 203 15.12 22.96 -17.63
N GLU A 204 15.90 22.26 -18.45
CA GLU A 204 15.60 20.90 -18.92
C GLU A 204 16.09 19.87 -17.88
N ILE A 205 15.23 18.94 -17.48
CA ILE A 205 15.54 17.86 -16.52
C ILE A 205 15.97 16.59 -17.29
N GLU A 206 16.99 15.87 -16.80
CA GLU A 206 17.54 14.69 -17.50
C GLU A 206 16.79 13.36 -17.20
N ASP A 207 16.08 13.24 -16.07
CA ASP A 207 15.44 12.01 -15.59
C ASP A 207 13.94 12.21 -15.26
N ASP A 208 13.02 11.77 -16.14
CA ASP A 208 11.55 11.78 -15.92
C ASP A 208 11.09 10.90 -14.73
N TYR A 209 11.94 9.98 -14.26
CA TYR A 209 11.60 8.97 -13.25
C TYR A 209 12.68 8.85 -12.16
N ILE A 210 12.27 8.75 -10.90
CA ILE A 210 13.17 8.43 -9.79
C ILE A 210 13.44 6.93 -9.78
N LYS A 211 14.73 6.54 -9.68
CA LYS A 211 15.16 5.15 -9.69
C LYS A 211 14.80 4.44 -8.38
N VAL A 212 14.14 3.29 -8.50
CA VAL A 212 13.95 2.33 -7.40
C VAL A 212 15.26 1.58 -7.16
N GLU A 213 15.76 1.61 -5.92
CA GLU A 213 16.98 0.93 -5.50
C GLU A 213 16.72 -0.49 -4.99
N LYS A 214 15.57 -0.72 -4.33
CA LYS A 214 15.12 -2.03 -3.86
C LYS A 214 13.60 -2.13 -4.01
N CYS A 215 13.11 -3.33 -4.28
CA CYS A 215 11.68 -3.61 -4.31
C CYS A 215 11.37 -5.00 -3.74
N GLY A 216 10.15 -5.16 -3.23
CA GLY A 216 9.58 -6.43 -2.81
C GLY A 216 8.06 -6.41 -2.98
N VAL A 217 7.48 -7.58 -3.18
CA VAL A 217 6.02 -7.77 -3.25
C VAL A 217 5.65 -8.88 -2.27
N HIS A 218 4.70 -8.58 -1.39
CA HIS A 218 4.07 -9.56 -0.51
C HIS A 218 2.73 -9.99 -1.14
N VAL A 219 2.40 -11.28 -1.03
CA VAL A 219 1.18 -11.86 -1.60
C VAL A 219 0.38 -12.51 -0.47
N SER A 220 -0.74 -11.88 -0.11
CA SER A 220 -1.69 -12.46 0.82
C SER A 220 -2.69 -13.33 0.05
N TYR A 221 -2.86 -14.57 0.50
CA TYR A 221 -3.87 -15.50 -0.02
C TYR A 221 -5.12 -15.43 0.86
N MET A 222 -6.30 -15.32 0.25
CA MET A 222 -7.57 -15.22 0.97
C MET A 222 -8.56 -16.22 0.40
N ASP A 223 -8.95 -17.23 1.17
CA ASP A 223 -9.92 -18.21 0.71
C ASP A 223 -11.35 -17.62 0.70
N GLU A 224 -12.13 -17.93 -0.34
CA GLU A 224 -13.59 -17.83 -0.27
C GLU A 224 -14.11 -18.80 0.80
N GLU A 225 -15.01 -18.37 1.68
CA GLU A 225 -15.54 -19.28 2.72
C GLU A 225 -16.31 -20.44 2.10
N PRO A 226 -16.18 -21.67 2.64
CA PRO A 226 -16.87 -22.83 2.09
C PRO A 226 -18.38 -22.70 2.34
N SER A 227 -19.10 -22.20 1.32
CA SER A 227 -20.54 -21.89 1.36
C SER A 227 -21.36 -22.86 2.23
N THR A 228 -21.72 -22.39 3.43
CA THR A 228 -22.34 -23.21 4.49
C THR A 228 -23.82 -23.46 4.23
N THR A 229 -24.12 -24.07 3.08
CA THR A 229 -25.47 -24.48 2.71
C THR A 229 -25.86 -25.68 3.58
N PRO A 230 -26.87 -25.57 4.47
CA PRO A 230 -27.33 -26.73 5.25
C PRO A 230 -27.90 -27.79 4.30
N THR A 231 -27.60 -29.05 4.57
CA THR A 231 -28.04 -30.21 3.76
C THR A 231 -29.25 -30.90 4.39
#